data_AF-A0A2B0XB65-F1
#
_entry.id   AF-A0A2B0XB65-F1
#
_cell.length_a   1.000
_cell.length_b   1.000
_cell.length_c   1.000
_cell.angle_alpha   90.00
_cell.angle_beta   90.00
_cell.angle_gamma   90.00
#
_symmetry.space_group_name_H-M   'P 1'
#
loop_
_entity.id
_entity.type
_entity.pdbx_description
1 polymer ?
#
loop_
_entity_poly.entity_id
_entity_poly.type
_entity_poly.pdbx_seq_one_letter_code
_entity_poly.pdbx_strand_id
1 'polypeptide(L)' 'MKTYFHTVKNQEYGLAYWGITIIPPDSLAIFYETVTSSKFFKKSDELNELASKIVQAVAEKKYMIHYGI' A
#
# COMPACT_ATOMS: atom_id res chain seq x y z
N MET A 1 -6.27 0.38 7.90
CA MET A 1 -5.27 1.16 7.14
C MET A 1 -5.97 2.38 6.54
N LYS A 2 -5.60 3.60 6.93
CA LYS A 2 -6.22 4.84 6.44
C LYS A 2 -5.70 5.16 5.04
N THR A 3 -6.57 5.44 4.08
CA THR A 3 -6.20 5.74 2.70
C THR A 3 -7.11 6.83 2.13
N TYR A 4 -6.90 7.19 0.87
CA TYR A 4 -7.77 8.14 0.17
C TYR A 4 -8.07 7.62 -1.23
N PHE A 5 -9.33 7.66 -1.66
CA PHE A 5 -9.74 7.15 -2.98
C PHE A 5 -9.91 8.30 -3.97
N HIS A 6 -9.25 8.19 -5.12
CA HIS A 6 -9.20 9.17 -6.23
C HIS A 6 -8.63 10.56 -5.89
N THR A 7 -8.81 11.05 -4.66
CA THR A 7 -8.37 12.37 -4.19
C THR A 7 -8.10 12.34 -2.69
N VAL A 8 -7.12 13.13 -2.23
CA VAL A 8 -6.76 13.28 -0.81
C VAL A 8 -7.87 13.89 0.06
N LYS A 9 -8.95 14.39 -0.54
CA LYS A 9 -10.14 14.89 0.18
C LYS A 9 -11.12 13.77 0.55
N ASN A 10 -11.04 12.63 -0.12
CA ASN A 10 -11.93 11.50 0.10
C ASN A 10 -11.22 10.44 0.94
N GLN A 11 -11.28 10.60 2.26
CA GLN A 11 -10.65 9.68 3.19
C GLN A 11 -11.45 8.38 3.26
N GLU A 12 -10.76 7.26 3.07
CA GLU A 12 -11.32 5.92 3.06
C GLU A 12 -10.38 4.96 3.82
N TYR A 13 -10.67 3.66 3.74
CA TYR A 13 -9.85 2.61 4.35
C TYR A 13 -9.55 1.48 3.36
N GLY A 14 -8.35 0.90 3.46
CA GLY A 14 -7.94 -0.22 2.63
C GLY A 14 -7.57 0.19 1.20
N LEU A 15 -7.74 -0.73 0.25
CA LEU A 15 -7.48 -0.50 -1.17
C LEU A 15 -8.79 -0.48 -1.94
N ALA A 16 -8.96 0.52 -2.81
CA ALA A 16 -10.07 0.57 -3.74
C ALA A 16 -9.94 -0.57 -4.75
N TYR A 17 -11.00 -1.36 -4.91
CA TYR A 17 -11.02 -2.41 -5.92
C TYR A 17 -11.02 -1.82 -7.34
N TRP A 18 -11.76 -0.72 -7.55
CA TRP A 18 -11.79 0.03 -8.80
C TRP A 18 -11.17 1.42 -8.61
N GLY A 19 -10.27 1.82 -9.51
CA GLY A 19 -9.71 3.18 -9.53
C GLY A 19 -8.42 3.38 -8.73
N ILE A 20 -8.22 4.56 -8.13
CA ILE A 20 -6.94 4.95 -7.52
C ILE A 20 -7.05 4.99 -5.99
N THR A 21 -6.11 4.35 -5.31
CA THR A 21 -5.89 4.52 -3.87
C THR A 21 -4.60 5.28 -3.62
N ILE A 22 -4.66 6.31 -2.78
CA ILE A 22 -3.53 7.08 -2.28
C ILE A 22 -3.25 6.61 -0.85
N ILE A 23 -2.08 6.02 -0.63
CA ILE A 23 -1.67 5.45 0.66
C ILE A 23 -0.70 6.43 1.33
N PRO A 24 -1.08 7.04 2.47
CA PRO A 24 -0.22 7.97 3.20
C PRO A 24 0.93 7.24 3.93
N PRO A 25 2.06 7.93 4.19
CA PRO A 25 3.20 7.36 4.92
C PRO A 25 2.83 6.66 6.23
N ASP A 26 1.94 7.27 7.02
CA ASP A 26 1.50 6.73 8.32
C ASP A 26 0.78 5.38 8.21
N SER A 27 0.27 5.03 7.01
CA SER A 27 -0.42 3.76 6.75
C SER A 27 0.46 2.70 6.10
N LEU A 28 1.67 3.05 5.68
CA LEU A 28 2.60 2.12 5.03
C LEU A 28 3.09 1.02 5.97
N ALA A 29 3.20 1.27 7.28
CA ALA A 29 3.57 0.23 8.24
C ALA A 29 2.53 -0.90 8.30
N ILE A 30 1.24 -0.54 8.38
CA ILE A 30 0.13 -1.51 8.36
C ILE A 30 0.07 -2.20 6.99
N PHE A 31 0.35 -1.47 5.91
CA PHE A 31 0.35 -2.04 4.57
C PHE A 31 1.46 -3.09 4.39
N TYR A 32 2.67 -2.77 4.85
CA TYR A 32 3.80 -3.69 4.86
C TYR A 32 3.46 -4.98 5.61
N GLU A 33 2.95 -4.85 6.85
CA GLU A 33 2.55 -6.00 7.65
C GLU A 33 1.51 -6.87 6.93
N THR A 34 0.53 -6.25 6.29
CA THR A 34 -0.51 -6.94 5.51
C THR A 34 0.11 -7.75 4.35
N VAL A 35 1.05 -7.15 3.61
CA VAL A 35 1.75 -7.80 2.48
C VAL A 35 2.61 -8.95 2.98
N THR A 36 3.42 -8.75 4.02
CA THR A 36 4.36 -9.76 4.54
C THR A 36 3.68 -10.90 5.29
N SER A 37 2.49 -10.66 5.85
CA SER A 37 1.69 -11.68 6.55
C SER A 37 0.99 -12.66 5.60
N SER A 38 1.01 -12.39 4.30
CA SER A 38 0.46 -13.31 3.30
C SER A 38 1.22 -14.64 3.31
N LYS A 39 0.47 -15.75 3.34
CA LYS A 39 1.04 -17.10 3.20
C LYS A 39 1.82 -17.31 1.89
N PHE A 40 1.59 -16.45 0.90
CA PHE A 40 2.23 -16.49 -0.41
C PHE A 40 3.50 -15.64 -0.48
N PHE A 41 3.77 -14.81 0.53
CA PHE A 41 4.88 -13.84 0.51
C PHE A 41 6.22 -14.49 0.17
N LYS A 42 6.55 -15.62 0.79
CA LYS A 42 7.81 -16.36 0.56
C LYS A 42 7.94 -16.98 -0.85
N LYS A 43 6.85 -17.05 -1.62
CA LYS A 43 6.80 -17.72 -2.93
C LYS A 43 6.43 -16.78 -4.07
N SER A 44 6.20 -15.50 -3.79
CA SER A 44 5.79 -14.50 -4.78
C SER A 44 6.85 -13.42 -4.84
N ASP A 45 7.55 -13.36 -5.96
CA ASP A 45 8.53 -12.30 -6.23
C ASP A 45 7.83 -10.94 -6.27
N GLU A 46 6.59 -10.88 -6.75
CA GLU A 46 5.77 -9.68 -6.81
C GLU A 46 5.46 -9.12 -5.41
N LEU A 47 5.15 -9.99 -4.45
CA LEU A 47 4.92 -9.56 -3.07
C LEU A 47 6.23 -9.10 -2.39
N ASN A 48 7.37 -9.72 -2.73
CA ASN A 48 8.68 -9.28 -2.23
C ASN A 48 9.08 -7.91 -2.80
N GLU A 49 8.84 -7.68 -4.09
CA GLU A 49 9.07 -6.40 -4.75
C GLU A 49 8.16 -5.31 -4.14
N LEU A 50 6.88 -5.62 -3.94
CA LEU A 50 5.93 -4.72 -3.29
C LEU A 50 6.39 -4.34 -1.87
N ALA A 51 6.81 -5.31 -1.06
CA ALA A 51 7.31 -5.05 0.28
C ALA A 51 8.56 -4.16 0.26
N SER A 52 9.48 -4.40 -0.67
CA SER A 52 10.68 -3.56 -0.86
C SER A 52 10.32 -2.11 -1.21
N LYS A 53 9.32 -1.93 -2.09
CA LYS A 53 8.81 -0.61 -2.47
C LYS A 53 8.12 0.12 -1.31
N ILE A 54 7.41 -0.61 -0.46
CA ILE A 54 6.82 -0.05 0.77
C ILE A 54 7.92 0.43 1.72
N VAL A 55 8.96 -0.38 1.95
CA VAL A 55 10.11 0.01 2.80
C VAL A 55 10.78 1.28 2.28
N GLN A 56 10.99 1.37 0.97
CA GLN A 56 11.53 2.58 0.34
C GLN A 56 10.62 3.80 0.59
N ALA A 57 9.32 3.66 0.37
CA ALA A 57 8.37 4.76 0.58
C ALA A 57 8.31 5.21 2.05
N VAL A 58 8.45 4.28 3.01
CA VAL A 58 8.57 4.60 4.44
C VAL A 58 9.85 5.41 4.71
N ALA A 59 11.00 4.95 4.22
CA ALA A 59 12.29 5.61 4.42
C ALA A 59 12.31 7.04 3.83
N GLU A 60 11.69 7.21 2.66
CA GLU A 60 11.61 8.48 1.95
C GLU A 60 10.42 9.35 2.39
N LYS A 61 9.58 8.88 3.32
CA LYS A 61 8.32 9.52 3.75
C LYS A 61 7.40 9.89 2.57
N LYS A 62 7.33 9.04 1.56
CA LYS A 62 6.53 9.23 0.35
C LYS A 62 5.19 8.52 0.42
N TYR A 63 4.21 9.09 -0.26
CA TYR A 63 2.94 8.43 -0.52
C TYR A 63 3.13 7.33 -1.57
N MET A 64 2.34 6.27 -1.49
CA MET A 64 2.21 5.29 -2.56
C MET A 64 0.86 5.44 -3.27
N ILE A 65 0.86 5.19 -4.57
CA ILE A 65 -0.36 5.17 -5.39
C ILE A 65 -0.58 3.72 -5.85
N HIS A 66 -1.76 3.18 -5.55
CA HIS A 66 -2.21 1.88 -6.02
C HIS A 66 -3.33 2.09 -7.06
N TYR A 67 -3.24 1.35 -8.16
CA TYR A 67 -4.26 1.28 -9.20
C TYR A 67 -5.02 -0.05 -9.03
N GLY A 68 -6.30 0.07 -8.68
CA GLY A 68 -7.27 -1.02 -8.72
C GLY A 68 -7.58 -1.46 -10.16
N ILE A 69 -8.37 -2.52 -10.27
CA ILE A 69 -8.80 -3.14 -11.53
C ILE A 69 -9.74 -2.18 -12.27
#